data_AF-A0A7X8BR93-F1
#
_entry.id   AF-A0A7X8BR93-F1
#
_cell.length_a   1.000
_cell.length_b   1.000
_cell.length_c   1.000
_cell.angle_alpha   90.00
_cell.angle_beta   90.00
_cell.angle_gamma   90.00
#
_symmetry.space_group_name_H-M   'P 1'
#
loop_
_entity.id
_entity.type
_entity.pdbx_description
1 polymer ?
#
loop_
_entity_poly.entity_id
_entity_poly.type
_entity_poly.pdbx_seq_one_letter_code
_entity_poly.pdbx_strand_id
1 'polypeptide(L)' 'MGKKDVVIAKIVKLARKEFPESEIILYGSRARGDNQKDSDWVEKYVHTPLFENVSREGIRIK' A
#
# COMPACT_ATOMS: atom_id res chain seq x y z
N MET A 1 0.17 18.16 9.04
CA MET A 1 0.18 16.73 8.67
C MET A 1 -0.47 16.59 7.30
N GLY A 2 0.19 15.94 6.34
CA GLY A 2 -0.33 15.78 4.99
C GLY A 2 -1.44 14.72 4.91
N LYS A 3 -2.27 14.78 3.86
CA LYS A 3 -3.33 13.77 3.61
C LYS A 3 -2.78 12.33 3.61
N LYS A 4 -1.56 12.13 3.10
CA LYS A 4 -0.88 10.83 3.07
C LYS A 4 -0.60 10.30 4.49
N ASP A 5 -0.07 11.14 5.36
CA ASP A 5 0.26 10.79 6.74
C ASP A 5 -0.98 10.35 7.52
N VAL A 6 -2.11 11.03 7.29
CA VAL A 6 -3.39 10.71 7.91
C VAL A 6 -3.90 9.33 7.45
N VAL A 7 -3.74 8.99 6.17
CA VAL A 7 -4.15 7.69 5.64
C VAL A 7 -3.28 6.57 6.19
N ILE A 8 -1.95 6.75 6.20
CA ILE A 8 -1.02 5.75 6.76
C ILE A 8 -1.31 5.51 8.23
N ALA A 9 -1.53 6.57 9.02
CA ALA A 9 -1.86 6.44 10.43
C ALA A 9 -3.14 5.61 10.67
N LYS A 10 -4.16 5.78 9.82
CA LYS A 10 -5.40 4.98 9.88
C LYS A 10 -5.15 3.51 9.53
N ILE A 11 -4.37 3.23 8.49
CA ILE A 11 -4.03 1.86 8.08
C ILE A 11 -3.25 1.15 9.21
N VAL A 12 -2.23 1.80 9.76
CA VAL A 12 -1.43 1.24 10.87
C VAL A 12 -2.32 0.98 12.09
N LYS A 13 -3.24 1.91 12.41
CA LYS A 13 -4.18 1.73 13.52
C LYS A 13 -5.09 0.51 13.32
N LEU A 14 -5.60 0.30 12.10
CA LEU A 14 -6.43 -0.85 11.78
C LEU A 14 -5.64 -2.16 11.84
N ALA A 15 -4.45 -2.20 11.23
CA ALA A 15 -3.62 -3.40 11.20
C ALA A 15 -3.21 -3.85 12.60
N ARG A 16 -2.83 -2.93 13.50
CA ARG A 16 -2.51 -3.27 14.90
C ARG A 16 -3.70 -3.79 15.69
N LYS A 17 -4.92 -3.36 15.32
CA LYS A 17 -6.15 -3.81 15.97
C LYS A 17 -6.49 -5.25 15.57
N GLU A 18 -6.40 -5.57 14.28
CA GLU A 18 -6.77 -6.87 13.75
C GLU A 18 -5.65 -7.92 13.91
N PHE A 19 -4.39 -7.48 13.90
CA PHE A 19 -3.21 -8.35 13.91
C PHE A 19 -2.17 -7.87 14.95
N PRO A 20 -2.48 -7.98 16.26
CA PRO A 20 -1.65 -7.40 17.33
C PRO A 20 -0.24 -8.01 17.43
N GLU A 21 -0.09 -9.29 17.13
CA GLU A 21 1.18 -10.02 17.21
C GLU A 21 1.99 -9.98 15.90
N SER A 22 1.52 -9.24 14.90
CA SER A 22 2.13 -9.22 13.56
C SER A 22 3.09 -8.05 13.40
N GLU A 23 4.23 -8.33 12.76
CA GLU A 23 5.12 -7.28 12.30
C GLU A 23 4.53 -6.60 11.06
N ILE A 24 4.37 -5.28 11.11
CA ILE A 24 3.84 -4.48 10.00
C ILE A 24 5.02 -3.87 9.25
N ILE A 25 5.26 -4.35 8.03
CA ILE A 25 6.30 -3.84 7.15
C ILE A 25 5.63 -3.04 6.02
N LEU A 26 5.95 -1.75 5.92
CA LEU A 26 5.51 -0.92 4.80
C LEU A 26 6.40 -1.25 3.59
N TYR A 27 5.93 -2.12 2.70
CA TYR A 27 6.68 -2.55 1.52
C TYR A 27 6.39 -1.66 0.30
N GLY A 28 7.35 -1.63 -0.63
CA GLY A 28 7.21 -0.99 -1.93
C GLY A 28 8.03 0.29 -2.08
N SER A 29 8.27 0.68 -3.32
CA SER A 29 9.18 1.77 -3.65
C SER A 29 8.71 3.14 -3.13
N ARG A 30 7.40 3.30 -2.94
CA ARG A 30 6.80 4.49 -2.32
C ARG A 30 7.04 4.57 -0.81
N ALA A 31 7.21 3.43 -0.14
CA ALA A 31 7.53 3.38 1.29
C ALA A 31 9.01 3.69 1.55
N ARG A 32 9.89 3.25 0.63
CA ARG A 32 11.34 3.48 0.71
C ARG A 32 11.80 4.83 0.15
N GLY A 33 10.92 5.56 -0.54
CA GLY A 33 11.25 6.84 -1.16
C GLY A 33 12.04 6.74 -2.48
N ASP A 34 12.20 5.52 -3.01
CA ASP A 34 12.90 5.19 -4.26
C ASP A 34 11.91 4.91 -5.42
N ASN A 35 10.70 5.48 -5.35
CA ASN A 35 9.64 5.23 -6.33
C ASN A 35 9.99 5.75 -7.72
N GLN A 36 10.54 4.87 -8.55
CA GLN A 36 10.72 5.08 -9.99
C GLN A 36 9.45 4.73 -10.77
N LYS A 37 9.34 5.25 -12.00
CA LYS A 37 8.26 4.90 -12.94
C LYS A 37 8.16 3.38 -13.18
N ASP A 38 9.27 2.69 -12.95
CA ASP A 38 9.50 1.27 -13.26
C ASP A 38 9.45 0.39 -12.00
N SER A 39 8.75 0.82 -10.94
CA SER A 39 8.65 0.03 -9.69
C SER A 39 8.15 -1.40 -9.95
N ASP A 40 8.59 -2.39 -9.15
CA ASP A 40 8.14 -3.79 -9.23
C ASP A 40 6.62 -3.95 -9.37
N TRP A 41 5.85 -3.08 -8.70
CA TRP A 41 4.39 -3.04 -8.79
C TRP A 41 3.90 -2.79 -10.23
N VAL A 42 4.54 -1.85 -10.93
CA VAL A 42 4.24 -1.50 -12.32
C VAL A 42 4.90 -2.49 -13.28
N GLU A 43 6.16 -2.87 -13.07
CA GLU A 43 6.87 -3.74 -14.02
C GLU A 43 6.31 -5.17 -14.03
N LYS A 44 6.09 -5.76 -12.85
CA LYS A 44 5.73 -7.18 -12.72
C LYS A 44 4.25 -7.44 -12.64
N TYR A 45 3.45 -6.46 -12.20
CA TYR A 45 2.03 -6.70 -11.94
C TYR A 45 1.10 -5.93 -12.87
N VAL A 46 1.58 -5.04 -13.76
CA VAL A 46 0.72 -4.26 -14.69
C VAL A 46 -0.22 -5.12 -15.53
N HIS A 47 0.20 -6.34 -15.87
CA HIS A 47 -0.58 -7.28 -16.66
C HIS A 47 -1.54 -8.14 -15.82
N THR A 48 -1.62 -7.92 -14.50
CA THR A 48 -2.52 -8.65 -13.62
C THR A 48 -3.85 -7.92 -13.45
N PRO A 49 -4.99 -8.65 -13.41
CA PRO A 49 -6.27 -8.06 -13.08
C PRO A 49 -6.29 -7.39 -11.70
N LEU A 50 -5.46 -7.88 -10.77
CA LEU A 50 -5.30 -7.29 -9.44
C LEU A 50 -4.73 -5.87 -9.54
N PHE A 51 -3.67 -5.65 -10.32
CA PHE A 51 -3.10 -4.32 -10.52
C PHE A 51 -4.11 -3.36 -11.15
N GLU A 52 -4.86 -3.81 -12.17
CA GLU A 52 -5.88 -3.00 -12.83
C GLU A 52 -6.98 -2.60 -11.84
N ASN A 53 -7.55 -3.58 -11.12
CA ASN A 53 -8.64 -3.35 -10.19
C ASN A 53 -8.20 -2.45 -9.02
N VAL A 54 -7.01 -2.68 -8.45
CA VAL A 54 -6.45 -1.83 -7.39
C VAL A 54 -6.16 -0.42 -7.90
N SER A 55 -5.68 -0.26 -9.14
CA SER A 55 -5.40 1.05 -9.71
C SER A 55 -6.67 1.84 -10.07
N ARG A 56 -7.73 1.15 -10.50
CA ARG A 56 -9.02 1.75 -10.87
C ARG A 56 -9.86 2.09 -9.64
N GLU A 57 -9.94 1.18 -8.67
CA GLU A 57 -10.93 1.22 -7.59
C GLU A 57 -10.31 1.46 -6.21
N GLY A 58 -9.00 1.23 -6.05
CA GLY A 58 -8.33 1.23 -4.75
C GLY A 58 -8.66 -0.01 -3.91
N ILE A 59 -7.89 -0.26 -2.84
CA ILE A 59 -8.19 -1.34 -1.89
C ILE A 59 -9.10 -0.78 -0.79
N ARG A 60 -10.31 -1.34 -0.68
CA ARG A 60 -11.23 -1.04 0.42
C ARG A 60 -11.12 -2.12 1.49
N ILE A 61 -10.49 -1.78 2.60
CA ILE A 61 -10.48 -2.62 3.81
C ILE A 61 -11.68 -2.19 4.66
N LYS A 62 -12.53 -3.15 5.06
CA LYS A 62 -13.63 -2.95 6.00
C LYS A 62 -13.15 -3.18 7.42
#